data_AF-U5EKN0-F1
#
_entry.id   AF-U5EKN0-F1
#
_cell.length_a   1.000
_cell.length_b   1.000
_cell.length_c   1.000
_cell.angle_alpha   90.00
_cell.angle_beta   90.00
_cell.angle_gamma   90.00
#
_symmetry.space_group_name_H-M   'P 1'
#
loop_
_entity.id
_entity.type
_entity.pdbx_description
1 polymer ?
#
loop_
_entity_poly.entity_id
_entity_poly.type
_entity_poly.pdbx_seq_one_letter_code
_entity_poly.pdbx_strand_id
1 'polypeptide(L)'
;MPVDREQITAQVGELAERFGVRTPLVELGDRTPEWCVDGVYPQFDWHRPTLTIGPAFGALTPAEQRGALAEAMLSADLQRTRLYRFLIAAVIVVVAQHLIVGHLAKSAILAPIEGWQWTLKLTGCIAGLVLVYTLWARGIIYQLDRRMVTVLGRETVAATLSLDERSRTSARGIAGGFLRLTLPSKTRRTKRIGTNLGRDEP
;
A
#
# COMPACT_ATOMS: atom_id res chain seq x y z
N MET A 1 -12.70 -3.05 -25.10
CA MET A 1 -11.76 -3.63 -26.09
C MET A 1 -11.03 -4.78 -25.42
N PRO A 2 -10.74 -5.89 -26.12
CA PRO A 2 -9.93 -6.95 -25.55
C PRO A 2 -8.55 -6.39 -25.17
N VAL A 3 -8.11 -6.72 -23.96
CA VAL A 3 -6.82 -6.25 -23.42
C VAL A 3 -5.70 -7.06 -24.05
N ASP A 4 -4.79 -6.39 -24.78
CA ASP A 4 -3.64 -7.05 -25.39
C ASP A 4 -2.52 -7.25 -24.36
N ARG A 5 -2.20 -8.52 -24.08
CA ARG A 5 -1.15 -8.91 -23.13
C ARG A 5 0.23 -8.41 -23.56
N GLU A 6 0.54 -8.46 -24.85
CA GLU A 6 1.86 -8.09 -25.35
C GLU A 6 2.07 -6.58 -25.21
N GLN A 7 1.05 -5.80 -25.55
CA GLN A 7 1.04 -4.36 -25.34
C GLN A 7 1.23 -3.98 -23.87
N ILE A 8 0.49 -4.62 -22.95
CA ILE A 8 0.67 -4.36 -21.51
C ILE A 8 2.06 -4.77 -21.05
N THR A 9 2.56 -5.92 -21.49
CA THR A 9 3.89 -6.41 -21.10
C THR A 9 4.98 -5.42 -21.54
N ALA A 10 4.86 -4.88 -22.75
CA ALA A 10 5.76 -3.84 -23.25
C ALA A 10 5.67 -2.55 -22.42
N GLN A 11 4.45 -2.07 -22.11
CA GLN A 11 4.25 -0.88 -21.27
C GLN A 11 4.81 -1.07 -19.85
N VAL A 12 4.60 -2.24 -19.25
CA VAL A 12 5.15 -2.59 -17.93
C VAL A 12 6.68 -2.65 -17.98
N GLY A 13 7.26 -3.16 -19.08
CA GLY A 13 8.70 -3.14 -19.32
C GLY A 13 9.27 -1.72 -19.36
N GLU A 14 8.67 -0.85 -20.18
CA GLU A 14 9.05 0.58 -20.29
C GLU A 14 8.94 1.28 -18.93
N LEU A 15 7.83 1.09 -18.22
CA LEU A 15 7.64 1.68 -16.90
C LEU A 15 8.68 1.16 -15.89
N ALA A 16 8.94 -0.14 -15.88
CA ALA A 16 9.92 -0.75 -14.97
C ALA A 16 11.32 -0.15 -15.18
N GLU A 17 11.73 0.02 -16.44
CA GLU A 17 12.98 0.68 -16.82
C GLU A 17 13.02 2.13 -16.33
N ARG A 18 11.97 2.92 -16.61
CA ARG A 18 11.88 4.33 -16.19
C ARG A 18 11.91 4.51 -14.68
N PHE A 19 11.34 3.58 -13.92
CA PHE A 19 11.35 3.61 -12.46
C PHE A 19 12.60 2.97 -11.84
N GLY A 20 13.43 2.29 -12.64
CA GLY A 20 14.59 1.55 -12.16
C GLY A 20 14.20 0.39 -11.22
N VAL A 21 13.08 -0.29 -11.51
CA VAL A 21 12.57 -1.42 -10.72
C VAL A 21 12.57 -2.70 -11.55
N ARG A 22 12.48 -3.85 -10.87
CA ARG A 22 12.42 -5.13 -11.55
C ARG A 22 11.07 -5.31 -12.25
N THR A 23 11.09 -5.68 -13.53
CA THR A 23 9.87 -5.93 -14.32
C THR A 23 9.06 -7.09 -13.74
N PRO A 24 7.79 -6.84 -13.32
CA PRO A 24 6.91 -7.91 -12.85
C PRO A 24 6.46 -8.80 -14.02
N LEU A 25 5.96 -10.01 -13.69
CA LEU A 25 5.20 -10.82 -14.64
C LEU A 25 3.84 -10.19 -14.90
N VAL A 26 3.32 -10.32 -16.12
CA VAL A 26 1.97 -9.88 -16.47
C VAL A 26 1.13 -11.11 -16.82
N GLU A 27 0.02 -11.26 -16.09
CA GLU A 27 -0.97 -12.29 -16.31
C GLU A 27 -2.33 -11.62 -16.56
N LEU A 28 -3.05 -12.08 -17.59
CA LEU A 28 -4.45 -11.69 -17.77
C LEU A 28 -5.31 -12.64 -16.94
N GLY A 29 -6.26 -12.11 -16.18
CA GLY A 29 -7.13 -12.96 -15.38
C GLY A 29 -8.39 -12.25 -14.89
N ASP A 30 -9.49 -12.99 -14.85
CA ASP A 30 -10.80 -12.48 -14.43
C ASP A 30 -10.92 -12.28 -12.91
N ARG A 31 -9.91 -12.72 -12.14
CA ARG A 31 -9.95 -12.77 -10.67
C ARG A 31 -9.27 -11.56 -10.01
N THR A 32 -9.57 -10.36 -10.47
CA THR A 32 -9.26 -9.15 -9.69
C THR A 32 -10.30 -9.00 -8.58
N PRO A 33 -9.91 -8.73 -7.32
CA PRO A 33 -10.88 -8.51 -6.25
C PRO A 33 -11.88 -7.39 -6.62
N GLU A 34 -13.13 -7.50 -6.20
CA GLU A 34 -14.19 -6.53 -6.54
C GLU A 34 -13.88 -5.10 -6.11
N TRP A 35 -13.04 -4.92 -5.09
CA TRP A 35 -12.60 -3.61 -4.61
C TRP A 35 -11.48 -2.97 -5.47
N CYS A 36 -10.91 -3.72 -6.41
CA CYS A 36 -9.86 -3.29 -7.33
C CYS A 36 -10.48 -2.68 -8.59
N VAL A 37 -10.99 -1.45 -8.49
CA VAL A 37 -11.74 -0.78 -9.56
C VAL A 37 -10.88 -0.50 -10.80
N ASP A 38 -9.56 -0.46 -10.63
CA ASP A 38 -8.58 -0.30 -11.69
C ASP A 38 -8.34 -1.58 -12.51
N GLY A 39 -8.79 -2.74 -12.02
CA GLY A 39 -8.52 -4.03 -12.62
C GLY A 39 -7.04 -4.41 -12.62
N VAL A 40 -6.21 -3.86 -11.73
CA VAL A 40 -4.78 -4.23 -11.62
C VAL A 40 -4.49 -4.73 -10.22
N TYR A 41 -4.30 -6.04 -10.08
CA TYR A 41 -4.00 -6.65 -8.78
C TYR A 41 -2.53 -7.08 -8.70
N PRO A 42 -1.72 -6.46 -7.83
CA PRO A 42 -0.36 -6.93 -7.59
C PRO A 42 -0.38 -8.16 -6.68
N GLN A 43 0.13 -9.29 -7.18
CA GLN A 43 0.41 -10.47 -6.40
C GLN A 43 1.87 -10.46 -5.94
N PHE A 44 2.05 -10.44 -4.62
CA PHE A 44 3.36 -10.37 -3.99
C PHE A 44 3.99 -11.76 -3.92
N ASP A 45 4.94 -12.01 -4.80
CA ASP A 45 5.87 -13.14 -4.73
C ASP A 45 7.27 -12.61 -4.36
N TRP A 46 7.96 -13.32 -3.47
CA TRP A 46 9.31 -13.01 -3.03
C TRP A 46 10.32 -12.94 -4.18
N HIS A 47 10.18 -13.83 -5.17
CA HIS A 47 11.12 -13.96 -6.27
C HIS A 47 10.78 -13.03 -7.41
N ARG A 48 9.53 -13.01 -7.87
CA ARG A 48 9.12 -12.20 -9.02
C ARG A 48 7.65 -11.77 -8.87
N PRO A 49 7.36 -10.49 -8.58
CA PRO A 49 5.98 -10.04 -8.44
C PRO A 49 5.21 -10.24 -9.75
N THR A 50 3.94 -10.57 -9.64
CA THR A 50 3.03 -10.75 -10.77
C THR A 50 1.94 -9.68 -10.71
N LEU A 51 1.62 -9.07 -11.85
CA LEU A 51 0.49 -8.18 -12.03
C LEU A 51 -0.60 -8.95 -12.76
N THR A 52 -1.72 -9.18 -12.06
CA THR A 52 -2.92 -9.73 -12.67
C THR A 52 -3.77 -8.59 -13.21
N ILE A 53 -4.02 -8.59 -14.52
CA ILE A 53 -4.84 -7.58 -15.20
C ILE A 53 -6.22 -8.16 -15.47
N GLY A 54 -7.22 -7.54 -14.86
CA GLY A 54 -8.63 -7.84 -15.02
C GLY A 54 -9.32 -6.99 -16.08
N PRO A 55 -10.58 -7.33 -16.41
CA PRO A 55 -11.33 -6.69 -17.49
C PRO A 55 -11.60 -5.20 -17.26
N ALA A 56 -11.68 -4.75 -16.00
CA ALA A 56 -11.91 -3.34 -15.66
C ALA A 56 -10.80 -2.41 -16.16
N PHE A 57 -9.57 -2.93 -16.33
CA PHE A 57 -8.44 -2.17 -16.84
C PHE A 57 -8.68 -1.60 -18.25
N GLY A 58 -9.35 -2.37 -19.11
CA GLY A 58 -9.66 -1.95 -20.48
C GLY A 58 -10.67 -0.80 -20.58
N ALA A 59 -11.37 -0.47 -19.49
CA ALA A 59 -12.31 0.65 -19.41
C ALA A 59 -11.66 1.95 -18.90
N LEU A 60 -10.42 1.89 -18.42
CA LEU A 60 -9.68 3.04 -17.92
C LEU A 60 -9.19 3.93 -19.08
N THR A 61 -9.06 5.23 -18.80
CA THR A 61 -8.37 6.15 -19.72
C THR A 61 -6.89 5.81 -19.83
N PRO A 62 -6.18 6.20 -20.91
CA PRO A 62 -4.74 5.91 -21.04
C PRO A 62 -3.88 6.42 -19.87
N ALA A 63 -4.25 7.57 -19.28
CA ALA A 63 -3.57 8.10 -18.10
C ALA A 63 -3.82 7.26 -16.85
N GLU A 64 -5.06 6.80 -16.63
CA GLU A 64 -5.40 5.90 -15.53
C GLU A 64 -4.74 4.53 -15.68
N GLN A 65 -4.71 3.96 -16.90
CA GLN A 65 -4.03 2.70 -17.19
C GLN A 65 -2.54 2.77 -16.84
N ARG A 66 -1.85 3.80 -17.34
CA ARG A 66 -0.43 4.02 -17.07
C ARG A 66 -0.18 4.24 -15.57
N GLY A 67 -1.05 4.99 -14.91
CA GLY A 67 -1.02 5.24 -13.48
C GLY A 67 -1.19 3.96 -12.64
N ALA A 68 -2.20 3.14 -12.95
CA ALA A 68 -2.51 1.90 -12.23
C ALA A 68 -1.39 0.86 -12.37
N LEU A 69 -0.84 0.68 -13.59
CA LEU A 69 0.32 -0.21 -13.80
C LEU A 69 1.54 0.26 -12.99
N ALA A 70 1.83 1.56 -13.02
CA ALA A 70 2.94 2.13 -12.28
C ALA A 70 2.76 2.02 -10.76
N GLU A 71 1.56 2.28 -10.25
CA GLU A 71 1.22 2.15 -8.83
C GLU A 71 1.35 0.71 -8.34
N ALA A 72 0.78 -0.26 -9.06
CA ALA A 72 0.85 -1.67 -8.68
C ALA A 72 2.29 -2.19 -8.68
N MET A 73 3.07 -1.84 -9.70
CA MET A 73 4.49 -2.22 -9.82
C MET A 73 5.35 -1.58 -8.73
N LEU A 74 5.23 -0.26 -8.52
CA LEU A 74 5.99 0.45 -7.47
C LEU A 74 5.59 -0.01 -6.08
N SER A 75 4.31 -0.29 -5.85
CA SER A 75 3.84 -0.85 -4.58
C SER A 75 4.51 -2.20 -4.30
N ALA A 76 4.59 -3.09 -5.30
CA ALA A 76 5.29 -4.36 -5.19
C ALA A 76 6.77 -4.18 -4.81
N ASP A 77 7.49 -3.30 -5.51
CA ASP A 77 8.90 -3.02 -5.26
C ASP A 77 9.16 -2.41 -3.88
N LEU A 78 8.38 -1.40 -3.49
CA LEU A 78 8.54 -0.68 -2.24
C LEU A 78 8.18 -1.55 -1.03
N GLN A 79 7.13 -2.37 -1.13
CA GLN A 79 6.76 -3.31 -0.07
C GLN A 79 7.88 -4.32 0.16
N ARG A 80 8.45 -4.90 -0.90
CA ARG A 80 9.59 -5.83 -0.80
C ARG A 80 10.79 -5.16 -0.13
N THR A 81 11.19 -3.99 -0.61
CA THR A 81 12.40 -3.31 -0.12
C THR A 81 12.26 -2.85 1.34
N ARG A 82 11.04 -2.58 1.81
CA ARG A 82 10.79 -2.07 3.17
C ARG A 82 10.17 -3.10 4.11
N LEU A 83 9.97 -4.34 3.67
CA LEU A 83 9.37 -5.37 4.50
C LEU A 83 10.20 -5.63 5.76
N TYR A 84 11.54 -5.69 5.64
CA TYR A 84 12.41 -5.92 6.80
C TYR A 84 12.24 -4.83 7.88
N ARG A 85 12.06 -3.56 7.49
CA ARG A 85 11.84 -2.45 8.43
C ARG A 85 10.50 -2.60 9.16
N PHE A 86 9.47 -3.03 8.43
CA PHE A 86 8.17 -3.35 9.02
C PHE A 86 8.29 -4.52 10.01
N LEU A 87 8.96 -5.61 9.63
CA LEU A 87 9.14 -6.78 10.50
C LEU A 87 9.91 -6.42 11.77
N ILE A 88 10.99 -5.64 11.68
CA ILE A 88 11.74 -5.15 12.84
C ILE A 88 10.84 -4.31 13.75
N ALA A 89 10.09 -3.35 13.19
CA ALA A 89 9.19 -2.50 13.97
C ALA A 89 8.07 -3.32 14.64
N ALA A 90 7.52 -4.31 13.95
CA ALA A 90 6.52 -5.23 14.49
C ALA A 90 7.08 -6.04 15.67
N VAL A 91 8.28 -6.61 15.53
CA VAL A 91 8.96 -7.34 16.62
C VAL A 91 9.21 -6.42 17.81
N ILE A 92 9.71 -5.20 17.59
CA ILE A 92 9.95 -4.22 18.66
C ILE A 92 8.67 -3.93 19.43
N VAL A 93 7.55 -3.71 18.74
CA VAL A 93 6.26 -3.41 19.39
C VAL A 93 5.77 -4.60 20.22
N VAL A 94 5.85 -5.83 19.69
CA VAL A 94 5.45 -7.04 20.42
C VAL A 94 6.31 -7.25 21.66
N VAL A 95 7.64 -7.13 21.53
CA VAL A 95 8.57 -7.29 22.65
C VAL A 95 8.37 -6.20 23.69
N ALA A 96 8.33 -4.92 23.28
CA ALA A 96 8.14 -3.79 24.19
C ALA A 96 6.84 -3.94 24.99
N GLN A 97 5.76 -4.31 24.33
CA GLN A 97 4.48 -4.52 25.00
C GLN A 97 4.53 -5.72 25.97
N HIS A 98 5.16 -6.83 25.59
CA HIS A 98 5.33 -7.98 26.49
C HIS A 98 6.10 -7.57 27.76
N LEU A 99 7.16 -6.78 27.61
CA LEU A 99 7.96 -6.25 28.72
C LEU A 99 7.15 -5.29 29.59
N ILE A 100 6.39 -4.36 28.99
CA ILE A 100 5.55 -3.40 29.72
C ILE A 100 4.50 -4.13 30.54
N VAL A 101 3.71 -5.01 29.93
CA VAL A 101 2.64 -5.73 30.65
C VAL A 101 3.24 -6.68 31.69
N GLY A 102 4.36 -7.34 31.37
CA GLY A 102 5.07 -8.19 32.33
C GLY A 102 5.61 -7.42 33.54
N HIS A 103 6.09 -6.19 33.33
CA HIS A 103 6.53 -5.31 34.42
C HIS A 103 5.35 -4.84 35.27
N LEU A 104 4.26 -4.39 34.63
CA LEU A 104 3.05 -3.95 35.34
C LEU A 104 2.37 -5.08 36.11
N ALA A 105 2.40 -6.31 35.58
CA ALA A 105 1.88 -7.50 36.26
C ALA A 105 2.63 -7.82 37.57
N LYS A 106 3.94 -7.56 37.61
CA LYS A 106 4.76 -7.72 38.82
C LYS A 106 4.59 -6.59 39.82
N SER A 107 4.09 -5.44 39.37
CA SER A 107 3.76 -4.32 40.25
C SER A 107 2.44 -4.59 40.99
N ALA A 108 2.31 -4.12 42.23
CA ALA A 108 1.08 -4.24 43.03
C ALA A 108 -0.16 -3.58 42.38
N ILE A 109 0.02 -2.86 41.27
CA ILE A 109 -1.03 -2.13 40.53
C ILE A 109 -1.98 -3.09 39.80
N LEU A 110 -1.48 -4.22 39.27
CA LEU A 110 -2.28 -5.19 38.50
C LEU A 110 -2.35 -6.59 39.12
N ALA A 111 -1.70 -6.79 40.27
CA ALA A 111 -1.68 -8.06 40.99
C ALA A 111 -3.09 -8.66 41.27
N PRO A 112 -4.16 -7.89 41.55
CA PRO A 112 -5.48 -8.46 41.82
C PRO A 112 -6.24 -9.00 40.59
N ILE A 113 -5.72 -8.80 39.37
CA ILE A 113 -6.48 -9.02 38.12
C ILE A 113 -5.83 -10.14 37.30
N GLU A 114 -5.76 -11.33 37.89
CA GLU A 114 -5.02 -12.50 37.37
C GLU A 114 -5.47 -12.99 35.97
N GLY A 115 -6.65 -12.59 35.47
CA GLY A 115 -7.13 -12.96 34.13
C GLY A 115 -6.90 -11.94 33.00
N TRP A 116 -6.68 -10.66 33.32
CA TRP A 116 -6.70 -9.59 32.28
C TRP A 116 -5.36 -9.40 31.58
N GLN A 117 -4.26 -9.91 32.14
CA GLN A 117 -2.92 -9.74 31.58
C GLN A 117 -2.82 -10.29 30.16
N TRP A 118 -3.46 -11.43 29.89
CA TRP A 118 -3.49 -12.01 28.56
C TRP A 118 -4.31 -11.15 27.58
N THR A 119 -5.48 -10.66 28.01
CA THR A 119 -6.32 -9.76 27.21
C THR A 119 -5.60 -8.46 26.87
N LEU A 120 -4.91 -7.84 27.84
CA LEU A 120 -4.10 -6.63 27.61
C LEU A 120 -2.91 -6.88 26.68
N LYS A 121 -2.24 -8.04 26.82
CA LYS A 121 -1.17 -8.46 25.89
C LYS A 121 -1.71 -8.67 24.48
N LEU A 122 -2.84 -9.35 24.32
CA LEU A 122 -3.40 -9.61 22.99
C LEU A 122 -3.91 -8.33 22.33
N THR A 123 -4.74 -7.55 23.03
CA THR A 123 -5.34 -6.32 22.49
C THR A 123 -4.31 -5.25 22.15
N GLY A 124 -3.34 -5.00 23.05
CA GLY A 124 -2.27 -4.05 22.74
C GLY A 124 -1.36 -4.53 21.61
N CYS A 125 -1.25 -5.85 21.39
CA CYS A 125 -0.39 -6.41 20.34
C CYS A 125 -1.05 -6.19 19.00
N ILE A 126 -2.34 -6.52 18.90
CA ILE A 126 -3.15 -6.24 17.72
C ILE A 126 -3.15 -4.73 17.42
N ALA A 127 -3.43 -3.88 18.41
CA ALA A 127 -3.44 -2.43 18.22
C ALA A 127 -2.09 -1.88 17.78
N GLY A 128 -1.00 -2.34 18.41
CA GLY A 128 0.36 -1.95 18.06
C GLY A 128 0.75 -2.38 16.65
N LEU A 129 0.43 -3.61 16.24
CA LEU A 129 0.67 -4.12 14.89
C LEU A 129 -0.14 -3.36 13.84
N VAL A 130 -1.41 -3.06 14.11
CA VAL A 130 -2.25 -2.24 13.23
C VAL A 130 -1.67 -0.84 13.07
N LEU A 131 -1.17 -0.24 14.15
CA LEU A 131 -0.53 1.07 14.11
C LEU A 131 0.76 1.04 13.27
N VAL A 132 1.65 0.08 13.54
CA VAL A 132 2.92 -0.10 12.80
C VAL A 132 2.65 -0.29 11.32
N TYR A 133 1.71 -1.18 10.96
CA TYR A 133 1.31 -1.42 9.59
C TYR A 133 0.76 -0.16 8.93
N THR A 134 -0.13 0.57 9.62
CA THR A 134 -0.72 1.81 9.11
C THR A 134 0.36 2.86 8.79
N LEU A 135 1.31 3.06 9.70
CA LEU A 135 2.39 4.03 9.50
C LEU A 135 3.32 3.61 8.36
N TRP A 136 3.65 2.32 8.28
CA TRP A 136 4.46 1.75 7.22
C TRP A 136 3.78 1.88 5.84
N ALA A 137 2.52 1.46 5.73
CA ALA A 137 1.74 1.53 4.49
C ALA A 137 1.59 2.98 4.00
N ARG A 138 1.27 3.91 4.89
CA ARG A 138 1.24 5.36 4.56
C ARG A 138 2.59 5.84 4.06
N GLY A 139 3.68 5.43 4.71
CA GLY A 139 5.04 5.76 4.31
C GLY A 139 5.39 5.27 2.90
N ILE A 140 4.89 4.10 2.50
CA ILE A 140 5.02 3.56 1.13
C ILE A 140 4.23 4.42 0.15
N ILE A 141 2.95 4.69 0.42
CA ILE A 141 2.07 5.45 -0.48
C ILE A 141 2.64 6.84 -0.77
N TYR A 142 3.16 7.54 0.25
CA TYR A 142 3.76 8.85 0.02
C TYR A 142 5.06 8.81 -0.80
N GLN A 143 5.83 7.74 -0.68
CA GLN A 143 7.04 7.56 -1.50
C GLN A 143 6.67 7.20 -2.93
N LEU A 144 5.65 6.36 -3.09
CA LEU A 144 5.06 5.99 -4.37
C LEU A 144 4.56 7.24 -5.11
N ASP A 145 3.75 8.07 -4.45
CA ASP A 145 3.27 9.35 -4.98
C ASP A 145 4.43 10.22 -5.49
N ARG A 146 5.48 10.37 -4.68
CA ARG A 146 6.64 11.17 -5.06
C ARG A 146 7.32 10.61 -6.31
N ARG A 147 7.59 9.29 -6.35
CA ARG A 147 8.23 8.65 -7.50
C ARG A 147 7.37 8.76 -8.75
N MET A 148 6.06 8.52 -8.63
CA MET A 148 5.15 8.65 -9.76
C MET A 148 5.09 10.07 -10.30
N VAL A 149 5.06 11.10 -9.44
CA VAL A 149 5.07 12.50 -9.91
C VAL A 149 6.37 12.82 -10.64
N THR A 150 7.52 12.36 -10.14
CA THR A 150 8.82 12.58 -10.79
C THR A 150 8.91 11.95 -12.17
N VAL A 151 8.35 10.76 -12.38
CA VAL A 151 8.48 10.00 -13.63
C VAL A 151 7.32 10.25 -14.60
N LEU A 152 6.08 10.29 -14.11
CA LEU A 152 4.88 10.36 -14.94
C LEU A 152 4.25 11.76 -14.99
N GLY A 153 4.69 12.67 -14.12
CA GLY A 153 4.12 14.00 -14.02
C GLY A 153 2.86 14.06 -13.14
N ARG A 154 2.42 15.28 -12.84
CA ARG A 154 1.32 15.54 -11.90
C ARG A 154 -0.04 15.10 -12.42
N GLU A 155 -0.27 15.22 -13.73
CA GLU A 155 -1.57 14.91 -14.34
C GLU A 155 -1.91 13.42 -14.23
N THR A 156 -0.96 12.54 -14.55
CA THR A 156 -1.12 11.09 -14.37
C THR A 156 -1.39 10.74 -12.92
N VAL A 157 -0.63 11.33 -11.97
CA VAL A 157 -0.86 11.07 -10.55
C VAL A 157 -2.23 11.60 -10.08
N ALA A 158 -2.70 12.74 -10.59
CA ALA A 158 -4.04 13.23 -10.28
C ALA A 158 -5.14 12.30 -10.79
N ALA A 159 -4.95 11.67 -11.96
CA ALA A 159 -5.84 10.64 -12.49
C ALA A 159 -5.84 9.40 -11.59
N THR A 160 -4.65 8.89 -11.23
CA THR A 160 -4.50 7.76 -10.28
C THR A 160 -5.18 8.04 -8.94
N LEU A 161 -4.93 9.21 -8.34
CA LEU A 161 -5.57 9.58 -7.07
C LEU A 161 -7.10 9.64 -7.16
N SER A 162 -7.64 9.97 -8.34
CA SER A 162 -9.09 9.98 -8.57
C SER A 162 -9.64 8.56 -8.69
N LEU A 163 -8.90 7.66 -9.33
CA LEU A 163 -9.20 6.23 -9.41
C LEU A 163 -9.16 5.58 -8.01
N ASP A 164 -8.14 5.88 -7.21
CA ASP A 164 -8.02 5.40 -5.82
C ASP A 164 -9.19 5.82 -4.93
N GLU A 165 -9.68 7.05 -5.08
CA GLU A 165 -10.82 7.54 -4.32
C GLU A 165 -12.10 6.76 -4.67
N ARG A 166 -12.26 6.33 -5.94
CA ARG A 166 -13.35 5.43 -6.35
C ARG A 166 -13.20 4.05 -5.73
N SER A 167 -12.00 3.47 -5.72
CA SER A 167 -11.72 2.18 -5.06
C SER A 167 -11.95 2.23 -3.55
N ARG A 168 -11.55 3.33 -2.90
CA ARG A 168 -11.74 3.55 -1.46
C ARG A 168 -13.22 3.66 -1.07
N THR A 169 -14.03 4.27 -1.92
CA THR A 169 -15.46 4.48 -1.67
C THR A 169 -16.29 3.23 -2.00
N SER A 170 -15.85 2.39 -2.94
CA SER A 170 -16.49 1.11 -3.26
C SER A 170 -16.25 0.03 -2.20
N ALA A 171 -15.10 0.06 -1.51
CA ALA A 171 -14.79 -0.91 -0.46
C ALA A 171 -15.73 -0.78 0.76
N ARG A 172 -16.40 -1.88 1.11
CA ARG A 172 -17.35 -1.97 2.24
C ARG A 172 -16.82 -2.84 3.38
N GLY A 173 -17.49 -2.77 4.54
CA GLY A 173 -17.20 -3.62 5.71
C GLY A 173 -15.83 -3.38 6.34
N ILE A 174 -15.28 -4.42 6.96
CA ILE A 174 -14.00 -4.37 7.68
C ILE A 174 -12.84 -4.01 6.73
N ALA A 175 -12.84 -4.56 5.52
CA ALA A 175 -11.83 -4.25 4.50
C ALA A 175 -11.86 -2.77 4.12
N GLY A 176 -13.05 -2.20 3.90
CA GLY A 176 -13.20 -0.76 3.65
C GLY A 176 -12.73 0.11 4.81
N GLY A 177 -13.03 -0.28 6.06
CA GLY A 177 -12.53 0.39 7.26
C GLY A 177 -11.00 0.37 7.35
N PHE A 178 -10.39 -0.79 7.09
CA PHE A 178 -8.94 -0.97 7.08
C PHE A 178 -8.27 -0.15 5.98
N LEU A 179 -8.78 -0.19 4.75
CA LEU A 179 -8.29 0.65 3.64
C LEU A 179 -8.37 2.13 3.97
N ARG A 180 -9.45 2.57 4.63
CA ARG A 180 -9.59 3.98 5.04
C ARG A 180 -8.57 4.40 6.09
N LEU A 181 -8.15 3.48 6.96
CA LEU A 181 -7.13 3.69 7.96
C LEU A 181 -5.74 3.75 7.33
N THR A 182 -5.42 2.82 6.43
CA THR A 182 -4.07 2.64 5.87
C THR A 182 -3.79 3.56 4.69
N LEU A 183 -4.77 3.79 3.81
CA LEU A 183 -4.65 4.71 2.69
C LEU A 183 -4.91 6.15 3.16
N PRO A 184 -4.00 7.12 2.94
CA PRO A 184 -4.30 8.53 3.12
C PRO A 184 -5.37 8.99 2.11
N SER A 185 -6.18 10.00 2.47
CA SER A 185 -7.15 10.58 1.53
C SER A 185 -6.46 11.31 0.37
N LYS A 186 -7.17 11.42 -0.77
CA LYS A 186 -6.72 12.21 -1.93
C LYS A 186 -6.23 13.60 -1.53
N THR A 187 -7.00 14.34 -0.73
CA THR A 187 -6.64 15.68 -0.25
C THR A 187 -5.30 15.71 0.50
N ARG A 188 -5.03 14.73 1.37
CA ARG A 188 -3.75 14.65 2.10
C ARG A 188 -2.59 14.35 1.16
N ARG A 189 -2.77 13.43 0.20
CA ARG A 189 -1.75 13.07 -0.81
C ARG A 189 -1.43 14.28 -1.70
N THR A 190 -2.46 14.94 -2.26
CA THR A 190 -2.30 16.13 -3.11
C THR A 190 -1.60 17.27 -2.37
N LYS A 191 -1.99 17.57 -1.12
CA LYS A 191 -1.31 18.61 -0.30
C LYS A 191 0.17 18.31 -0.14
N ARG A 192 0.53 17.06 0.12
CA ARG A 192 1.92 16.64 0.32
C ARG A 192 2.74 16.70 -0.97
N ILE A 193 2.15 16.30 -2.11
CA ILE A 193 2.77 16.46 -3.44
C ILE A 193 3.07 17.93 -3.71
N GLY A 194 2.10 18.83 -3.49
CA GLY A 194 2.27 20.27 -3.71
C GLY A 194 3.34 20.91 -2.80
N THR A 195 3.43 20.48 -1.55
CA THR A 195 4.40 21.05 -0.58
C THR A 195 5.85 20.66 -0.89
N ASN A 196 6.08 19.45 -1.41
CA ASN A 196 7.45 18.96 -1.64
C ASN A 196 8.09 19.53 -2.90
N LEU A 197 7.31 19.87 -3.93
CA LEU A 197 7.84 20.39 -5.19
C LEU A 197 8.23 21.86 -5.10
N GLY A 198 7.59 22.65 -4.23
CA GLY A 198 8.04 24.02 -3.93
C GLY A 198 9.33 24.11 -3.11
N ARG A 199 9.92 22.97 -2.70
CA ARG A 199 11.23 22.90 -2.03
C ARG A 199 12.36 22.41 -2.95
N ASP A 200 12.01 21.82 -4.08
CA ASP A 200 12.96 21.26 -5.06
C ASP A 200 13.12 22.21 -6.28
N GLU A 201 12.55 23.43 -6.25
CA GLU A 201 12.88 24.54 -7.16
C GLU A 201 14.05 25.35 -6.55
N PRO A 202 15.22 25.43 -7.22
CA PRO A 202 16.38 26.18 -6.76
C PRO A 202 16.19 27.70 -6.82
#